data_AF-A0A2R6L017-F1
#
_entry.id   AF-A0A2R6L017-F1
#
_cell.length_a   1.000
_cell.length_b   1.000
_cell.length_c   1.000
_cell.angle_alpha   90.00
_cell.angle_beta   90.00
_cell.angle_gamma   90.00
#
_symmetry.space_group_name_H-M   'P 1'
#
loop_
_entity.id
_entity.type
_entity.pdbx_description
1 polymer ?
#
loop_
_entity_poly.entity_id
_entity_poly.type
_entity_poly.pdbx_seq_one_letter_code
_entity_poly.pdbx_strand_id
1 'polypeptide(L)'
;MALQRLDPQGEVVWTRDAEYTCSSGGSPLAEGTDGYALVRWICTDDSPKSDAIIERWTTQGDLAWNLTFSDADEQTLTAVTAQEDGTFVAAGTVDEQIWLQTVTATDRSNESNALTNGYT
;
A
#
# COMPACT_ATOMS: atom_id res chain seq x y z
N MET A 1 -8.16 -10.75 5.09
CA MET A 1 -8.53 -10.37 3.71
C MET A 1 -7.73 -11.25 2.75
N ALA A 2 -8.21 -11.49 1.52
CA ALA A 2 -7.45 -12.26 0.52
C ALA A 2 -7.36 -11.48 -0.79
N LEU A 3 -6.19 -11.53 -1.44
CA LEU A 3 -5.97 -11.10 -2.81
C LEU A 3 -6.04 -12.33 -3.72
N GLN A 4 -6.85 -12.26 -4.78
CA GLN A 4 -7.04 -13.36 -5.70
C GLN A 4 -6.85 -12.89 -7.14
N ARG A 5 -6.18 -13.73 -7.92
CA ARG A 5 -6.17 -13.62 -9.38
C ARG A 5 -7.04 -14.70 -9.97
N LEU A 6 -7.95 -14.29 -10.84
CA LEU A 6 -8.86 -15.15 -11.56
C LEU A 6 -8.43 -15.21 -13.03
N ASP A 7 -8.68 -16.32 -13.69
CA ASP A 7 -8.60 -16.42 -15.14
C ASP A 7 -9.87 -15.84 -15.81
N PRO A 8 -9.91 -15.71 -17.15
CA PRO A 8 -11.10 -15.20 -17.84
C PRO A 8 -12.35 -16.08 -17.70
N GLN A 9 -12.22 -17.31 -17.20
CA GLN A 9 -13.33 -18.22 -16.91
C GLN A 9 -13.83 -18.06 -15.46
N GLY A 10 -13.11 -17.31 -14.63
CA GLY A 10 -13.42 -17.08 -13.22
C GLY A 10 -12.77 -18.09 -12.27
N GLU A 11 -11.83 -18.92 -12.74
CA GLU A 11 -11.11 -19.87 -11.90
C GLU A 11 -9.93 -19.22 -11.20
N VAL A 12 -9.66 -19.65 -9.96
CA VAL A 12 -8.57 -19.09 -9.15
C VAL A 12 -7.21 -19.56 -9.68
N VAL A 13 -6.42 -18.61 -10.19
CA VAL A 13 -5.02 -18.83 -10.58
C VAL A 13 -4.13 -18.87 -9.34
N TRP A 14 -4.33 -17.91 -8.42
CA TRP A 14 -3.66 -17.90 -7.12
C TRP A 14 -4.47 -17.12 -6.09
N THR A 15 -4.24 -17.45 -4.81
CA THR A 15 -4.71 -16.70 -3.64
C THR A 15 -3.53 -16.32 -2.77
N ARG A 16 -3.57 -15.12 -2.19
CA ARG A 16 -2.67 -14.65 -1.13
C ARG A 16 -3.48 -14.11 0.03
N ASP A 17 -3.22 -14.63 1.22
CA ASP A 17 -3.79 -14.11 2.44
C ASP A 17 -3.07 -12.83 2.84
N ALA A 18 -3.82 -11.77 3.10
CA ALA A 18 -3.30 -10.61 3.79
C ALA A 18 -3.33 -10.90 5.29
N GLU A 19 -2.15 -10.94 5.92
CA GLU A 19 -1.94 -11.34 7.33
C GLU A 19 -2.43 -10.31 8.37
N TYR A 20 -3.45 -9.51 8.05
CA TYR A 20 -3.94 -8.45 8.93
C TYR A 20 -5.41 -8.66 9.29
N THR A 21 -5.69 -8.59 10.59
CA THR A 21 -6.90 -9.08 11.26
C THR A 21 -7.98 -8.00 11.43
N CYS A 22 -7.65 -6.72 11.34
CA CYS A 22 -8.64 -5.66 11.44
C CYS A 22 -9.30 -5.39 10.08
N SER A 23 -10.57 -4.99 10.11
CA SER A 23 -11.33 -4.62 8.91
C SER A 23 -10.74 -3.37 8.27
N SER A 24 -10.01 -3.54 7.17
CA SER A 24 -9.58 -2.46 6.29
C SER A 24 -10.73 -2.04 5.37
N GLY A 25 -11.06 -0.75 5.34
CA GLY A 25 -12.01 -0.17 4.38
C GLY A 25 -11.30 0.34 3.13
N GLY A 26 -11.74 -0.07 1.95
CA GLY A 26 -11.13 0.36 0.68
C GLY A 26 -9.74 -0.23 0.48
N SER A 27 -9.65 -1.28 -0.34
CA SER A 27 -8.37 -1.79 -0.81
C SER A 27 -8.25 -1.64 -2.32
N PRO A 28 -8.11 -0.40 -2.82
CA PRO A 28 -7.89 -0.14 -4.23
C PRO A 28 -6.69 -0.93 -4.74
N LEU A 29 -6.86 -1.50 -5.93
CA LEU A 29 -5.82 -2.21 -6.65
C LEU A 29 -5.64 -1.59 -8.03
N ALA A 30 -4.39 -1.38 -8.41
CA ALA A 30 -4.01 -1.01 -9.76
C ALA A 30 -3.17 -2.12 -10.39
N GLU A 31 -3.50 -2.47 -11.63
CA GLU A 31 -2.69 -3.35 -12.46
C GLU A 31 -1.68 -2.51 -13.26
N GLY A 32 -0.40 -2.84 -13.10
CA GLY A 32 0.70 -2.31 -13.90
C GLY A 32 1.18 -3.33 -14.93
N THR A 33 2.16 -2.94 -15.74
CA THR A 33 2.71 -3.80 -16.81
C THR A 33 3.44 -5.03 -16.29
N ASP A 34 3.95 -5.00 -15.06
CA ASP A 34 4.77 -6.06 -14.47
C ASP A 34 4.29 -6.53 -13.08
N GLY A 35 3.06 -6.19 -12.71
CA GLY A 35 2.51 -6.57 -11.42
C GLY A 35 1.31 -5.72 -10.99
N TYR A 36 1.08 -5.68 -9.69
CA TYR A 36 -0.07 -5.02 -9.08
C TYR A 36 0.40 -4.12 -7.93
N ALA A 37 -0.28 -3.01 -7.72
CA ALA A 37 -0.18 -2.22 -6.50
C ALA A 37 -1.50 -2.28 -5.74
N LEU A 38 -1.43 -2.57 -4.46
CA LEU A 38 -2.55 -2.54 -3.53
C LEU A 38 -2.29 -1.46 -2.50
N VAL A 39 -3.29 -0.64 -2.20
CA VAL A 39 -3.23 0.28 -1.05
C VAL A 39 -4.29 -0.10 -0.03
N ARG A 40 -3.99 0.07 1.24
CA ARG A 40 -4.93 -0.17 2.34
C ARG A 40 -4.52 0.60 3.58
N TRP A 41 -5.35 0.53 4.60
CA TRP A 41 -4.97 0.88 5.96
C TRP A 41 -5.22 -0.29 6.91
N ILE A 42 -4.41 -0.39 7.97
CA ILE A 42 -4.51 -1.40 9.01
C ILE A 42 -4.61 -0.70 10.37
N CYS A 43 -5.43 -1.21 11.27
CA CYS A 43 -5.43 -0.81 12.68
C CYS A 43 -4.49 -1.72 13.45
N THR A 44 -3.90 -1.20 14.53
CA THR A 44 -3.16 -2.00 15.50
C THR A 44 -4.04 -2.32 16.70
N ASP A 45 -3.88 -3.49 17.31
CA ASP A 45 -4.70 -3.91 18.46
C ASP A 45 -4.58 -2.95 19.67
N ASP A 46 -3.52 -2.15 19.71
CA ASP A 46 -3.18 -1.24 20.80
C ASP A 46 -3.57 0.23 20.53
N SER A 47 -4.19 0.56 19.39
CA SER A 47 -4.54 1.95 19.04
C SER A 47 -5.77 2.05 18.14
N PRO A 48 -6.66 3.04 18.35
CA PRO A 48 -7.73 3.34 17.38
C PRO A 48 -7.21 3.87 16.03
N LYS A 49 -5.90 4.11 15.91
CA LYS A 49 -5.26 4.70 14.73
C LYS A 49 -4.98 3.67 13.66
N SER A 50 -5.04 4.10 12.41
CA SER A 50 -4.70 3.28 11.26
C SER A 50 -3.34 3.66 10.66
N ASP A 51 -2.56 2.66 10.25
CA ASP A 51 -1.37 2.83 9.41
C ASP A 51 -1.75 2.59 7.96
N ALA A 52 -1.21 3.37 7.02
CA ALA A 52 -1.44 3.16 5.59
C ALA A 52 -0.33 2.29 5.00
N ILE A 53 -0.69 1.39 4.08
CA ILE A 53 0.26 0.47 3.44
C ILE A 53 0.08 0.54 1.93
N ILE A 54 1.21 0.59 1.22
CA ILE A 54 1.32 0.29 -0.21
C ILE A 54 2.04 -1.05 -0.35
N GLU A 55 1.46 -1.98 -1.09
CA GLU A 55 2.08 -3.26 -1.42
C GLU A 55 2.20 -3.41 -2.92
N ARG A 56 3.39 -3.78 -3.41
CA ARG A 56 3.60 -4.17 -4.80
C ARG A 56 3.76 -5.68 -4.91
N TRP A 57 2.99 -6.26 -5.80
CA TRP A 57 2.93 -7.68 -6.07
C TRP A 57 3.41 -7.96 -7.49
N THR A 58 4.10 -9.07 -7.72
CA THR A 58 4.44 -9.55 -9.07
C THR A 58 3.20 -10.14 -9.75
N THR A 59 3.28 -10.37 -11.06
CA THR A 59 2.22 -11.08 -11.82
C THR A 59 1.95 -12.51 -11.32
N GLN A 60 2.92 -13.10 -10.62
CA GLN A 60 2.80 -14.43 -9.99
C GLN A 60 2.18 -14.38 -8.58
N GLY A 61 1.86 -13.18 -8.08
CA GLY A 61 1.28 -12.98 -6.75
C GLY A 61 2.32 -13.01 -5.63
N ASP A 62 3.60 -12.75 -5.92
CA ASP A 62 4.63 -12.65 -4.90
C ASP A 62 4.80 -11.20 -4.45
N LEU A 63 4.95 -10.96 -3.15
CA LEU A 63 5.17 -9.62 -2.61
C LEU A 63 6.57 -9.14 -3.03
N ALA A 64 6.63 -8.15 -3.92
CA ALA A 64 7.89 -7.57 -4.38
C ALA A 64 8.46 -6.56 -3.38
N TRP A 65 7.56 -5.80 -2.73
CA TRP A 65 7.86 -4.90 -1.62
C TRP A 65 6.57 -4.38 -0.98
N ASN A 66 6.69 -3.85 0.24
CA ASN A 66 5.67 -3.04 0.88
C ASN A 66 6.30 -1.80 1.51
N LEU A 67 5.50 -0.75 1.68
CA LEU A 67 5.83 0.47 2.40
C LEU A 67 4.68 0.78 3.36
N THR A 68 5.03 1.08 4.61
CA THR A 68 4.06 1.45 5.66
C THR A 68 4.28 2.89 6.08
N PHE A 69 3.20 3.66 6.11
CA PHE A 69 3.12 4.99 6.69
C PHE A 69 2.46 4.85 8.05
N SER A 70 3.23 5.14 9.10
CA SER A 70 2.78 5.08 10.48
C SER A 70 3.38 6.25 11.25
N ASP A 71 2.53 6.94 12.01
CA ASP A 71 2.90 8.08 12.84
C ASP A 71 1.96 8.20 14.05
N ALA A 72 1.87 9.41 14.62
CA ALA A 72 0.99 9.68 15.74
C ALA A 72 -0.47 9.88 15.34
N ASP A 73 -0.83 9.95 14.06
CA ASP A 73 -2.17 10.26 13.56
C ASP A 73 -2.70 9.14 12.65
N GLU A 74 -3.95 9.28 12.19
CA GLU A 74 -4.58 8.29 11.31
C GLU A 74 -4.08 8.41 9.88
N GLN A 75 -3.46 7.35 9.38
CA GLN A 75 -2.95 7.22 8.04
C GLN A 75 -3.93 6.39 7.19
N THR A 76 -4.34 6.93 6.05
CA THR A 76 -5.22 6.25 5.10
C THR A 76 -4.76 6.45 3.67
N LEU A 77 -4.72 5.38 2.88
CA LEU A 77 -4.62 5.46 1.43
C LEU A 77 -5.91 4.90 0.82
N THR A 78 -6.51 5.66 -0.09
CA THR A 78 -7.86 5.40 -0.62
C THR A 78 -7.91 5.31 -2.13
N ALA A 79 -6.82 5.62 -2.83
CA ALA A 79 -6.72 5.46 -4.26
C ALA A 79 -5.30 5.03 -4.68
N VAL A 80 -5.23 4.26 -5.75
CA VAL A 80 -3.98 3.93 -6.44
C VAL A 80 -4.22 3.79 -7.94
N THR A 81 -3.27 4.24 -8.74
CA THR A 81 -3.26 4.03 -10.19
C THR A 81 -1.86 3.65 -10.66
N ALA A 82 -1.79 2.87 -11.74
CA ALA A 82 -0.55 2.57 -12.44
C ALA A 82 -0.35 3.58 -13.58
N GLN A 83 0.91 3.84 -13.90
CA GLN A 83 1.36 4.71 -14.99
C GLN A 83 2.01 3.86 -16.10
N GLU A 84 2.06 4.39 -17.32
CA GLU A 84 2.64 3.68 -18.49
C GLU A 84 4.14 3.36 -18.33
N ASP A 85 4.85 4.14 -17.51
CA ASP A 85 6.27 3.97 -17.22
C ASP A 85 6.55 2.90 -16.14
N GLY A 86 5.53 2.19 -15.67
CA GLY A 86 5.65 1.15 -14.64
C GLY A 86 5.66 1.69 -13.22
N THR A 87 5.41 2.99 -13.02
CA THR A 87 5.28 3.60 -11.70
C THR A 87 3.83 3.55 -11.21
N PHE A 88 3.65 3.80 -9.91
CA PHE A 88 2.33 3.90 -9.29
C PHE A 88 2.17 5.25 -8.60
N VAL A 89 0.94 5.76 -8.63
CA VAL A 89 0.50 6.93 -7.88
C VAL A 89 -0.53 6.48 -6.87
N ALA A 90 -0.26 6.72 -5.59
CA ALA A 90 -1.21 6.49 -4.50
C ALA A 90 -1.66 7.83 -3.91
N ALA A 91 -2.88 7.88 -3.38
CA ALA A 91 -3.42 9.07 -2.73
C ALA A 91 -4.22 8.71 -1.47
N GLY A 92 -4.16 9.60 -0.49
CA GLY A 92 -4.87 9.53 0.77
C GLY A 92 -4.34 10.55 1.77
N THR A 93 -4.61 10.31 3.05
CA THR A 93 -4.15 11.14 4.16
C THR A 93 -2.96 10.45 4.80
N VAL A 94 -1.78 11.06 4.71
CA VAL A 94 -0.63 10.67 5.51
C VAL A 94 0.01 11.91 6.14
N ASP A 95 0.37 11.87 7.43
CA ASP A 95 1.11 12.94 8.15
C ASP A 95 0.52 14.36 7.94
N GLU A 96 -0.82 14.48 7.94
CA GLU A 96 -1.59 15.70 7.63
C GLU A 96 -1.26 16.39 6.28
N GLN A 97 -0.52 15.75 5.37
CA GLN A 97 -0.22 16.25 4.03
C GLN A 97 -0.74 15.33 2.92
N ILE A 98 -1.22 15.93 1.83
CA ILE A 98 -1.48 15.17 0.61
C ILE A 98 -0.13 14.80 -0.01
N TRP A 99 0.19 13.52 0.04
CA TRP A 99 1.47 13.02 -0.44
C TRP A 99 1.31 12.37 -1.83
N LEU A 100 2.10 12.83 -2.79
CA LEU A 100 2.18 12.29 -4.15
C LEU A 100 3.59 11.75 -4.36
N GLN A 101 3.76 10.43 -4.42
CA GLN A 101 5.05 9.82 -4.70
C GLN A 101 4.98 8.89 -5.91
N THR A 102 5.98 9.06 -6.78
CA THR A 102 6.36 8.06 -7.78
C THR A 102 7.18 7.00 -7.06
N VAL A 103 6.62 5.81 -6.83
CA VAL A 103 7.36 4.74 -6.15
C VAL A 103 8.17 3.94 -7.17
N THR A 104 9.51 4.02 -7.09
CA THR A 104 10.41 3.20 -7.91
C THR A 104 11.14 2.17 -7.05
N ALA A 105 11.68 1.10 -7.67
CA ALA A 105 12.44 0.09 -6.95
C ALA A 105 13.72 0.62 -6.25
N THR A 106 14.14 1.85 -6.55
CA THR A 106 15.43 2.42 -6.15
C THR A 106 15.35 3.40 -4.97
N ASP A 107 14.16 3.82 -4.53
CA ASP A 107 13.97 4.82 -3.46
C ASP A 107 14.25 4.31 -2.04
N ARG A 108 15.00 3.20 -1.92
CA ARG A 108 15.08 2.33 -0.75
C ARG A 108 16.24 2.60 0.21
N SER A 109 16.67 3.85 0.42
CA SER A 109 17.77 4.07 1.38
C SER A 109 17.64 5.24 2.35
N ASN A 110 16.55 6.01 2.36
CA ASN A 110 16.57 7.27 3.14
C ASN A 110 15.40 7.59 4.07
N GLU A 111 14.46 6.67 4.32
CA GLU A 111 13.33 6.97 5.23
C GLU A 111 13.55 6.46 6.67
N SER A 112 14.70 5.86 6.99
CA SER A 112 15.03 5.47 8.37
C SER A 112 15.69 6.58 9.20
N ASN A 113 15.74 7.83 8.72
CA ASN A 113 16.27 8.96 9.50
C ASN A 113 15.31 10.16 9.49
N ALA A 114 14.59 10.28 10.61
CA ALA A 114 14.20 11.53 11.27
C ALA A 114 13.29 12.52 10.52
N LEU A 115 12.02 12.51 10.91
CA LEU A 115 11.28 13.75 11.17
C LEU A 115 10.96 13.85 12.67
N THR A 116 12.00 14.01 13.49
CA THR A 116 11.87 14.79 14.73
C THR A 116 12.03 16.27 14.38
N ASN A 117 10.94 16.91 13.97
CA ASN A 117 10.76 18.36 14.10
C ASN A 117 9.40 18.54 14.78
N GLY A 118 9.31 18.80 16.08
CA GLY A 118 9.93 19.93 16.74
C GLY A 118 9.04 21.17 16.56
N TYR A 119 7.92 21.22 17.27
CA TYR A 119 7.18 22.47 17.50
C TYR A 119 7.02 22.67 19.01
N THR A 120 7.65 23.74 19.51
CA THR A 120 7.40 24.38 20.81
C THR A 120 6.02 24.98 20.88
#